data_AF-A0A2E3R294-F1
#
_entry.id   AF-A0A2E3R294-F1
#
_cell.length_a   1.000
_cell.length_b   1.000
_cell.length_c   1.000
_cell.angle_alpha   90.00
_cell.angle_beta   90.00
_cell.angle_gamma   90.00
#
_symmetry.space_group_name_H-M   'P 1'
#
loop_
_entity.id
_entity.type
_entity.pdbx_description
1 polymer ?
#
loop_
_entity_poly.entity_id
_entity_poly.type
_entity_poly.pdbx_seq_one_letter_code
_entity_poly.pdbx_strand_id
1 'polypeptide(L)'
;MKRVLIWVGVAFAALLVIGLLFPAPDGVPAEPTPVEVEQADSPEVEDEGGLLDRMARREMDQIEDQVAADAVNQYDIAKRNGDPMDICVQAGLVAAAFLQAENESAYAEWKDVERADCAAVGL
;
A
#
# COMPACT_ATOMS: atom_id res chain seq x y z
N MET A 1 -38.57 -13.51 27.11
CA MET A 1 -37.43 -13.13 27.99
C MET A 1 -36.09 -13.81 27.64
N LYS A 2 -35.91 -14.45 26.48
CA LYS A 2 -34.63 -15.12 26.11
C LYS A 2 -33.75 -14.35 25.12
N ARG A 3 -34.28 -13.29 24.47
CA ARG A 3 -33.56 -12.57 23.39
C ARG A 3 -32.76 -11.35 23.86
N VAL A 4 -33.06 -10.81 25.05
CA VAL A 4 -32.35 -9.65 25.62
C VAL A 4 -31.04 -10.06 26.31
N LEU A 5 -30.94 -11.29 26.83
CA LEU A 5 -29.74 -11.79 27.53
C LEU A 5 -28.55 -12.06 26.60
N ILE A 6 -28.80 -12.37 25.32
CA ILE A 6 -27.73 -12.74 24.37
C ILE A 6 -26.96 -11.50 23.91
N TRP A 7 -27.63 -10.36 23.74
CA TRP A 7 -26.99 -9.12 23.29
C TRP A 7 -26.11 -8.47 24.36
N VAL A 8 -26.43 -8.62 25.65
CA VAL A 8 -25.59 -8.10 26.75
C VAL A 8 -24.30 -8.92 26.88
N GLY A 9 -24.33 -10.23 26.61
CA GLY A 9 -23.15 -11.10 26.70
C GLY A 9 -22.12 -10.88 25.60
N VAL A 10 -22.55 -10.61 24.36
CA VAL A 10 -21.62 -10.41 23.23
C VAL A 10 -20.92 -9.05 23.31
N ALA A 11 -21.59 -8.01 23.80
CA ALA A 11 -20.98 -6.69 23.98
C ALA A 11 -19.88 -6.68 25.06
N PHE A 12 -20.01 -7.50 26.12
CA PHE A 12 -19.02 -7.56 27.20
C PHE A 12 -17.76 -8.36 26.82
N ALA A 13 -17.88 -9.35 25.94
CA ALA A 13 -16.74 -10.14 25.45
C ALA A 13 -15.86 -9.35 24.46
N ALA A 14 -16.45 -8.44 23.68
CA ALA A 14 -15.69 -7.63 22.70
C ALA A 14 -14.83 -6.55 23.35
N LEU A 15 -15.26 -5.96 24.47
CA LEU A 15 -14.53 -4.87 25.15
C LEU A 15 -13.35 -5.36 26.01
N LEU A 16 -13.32 -6.63 26.42
CA LEU A 16 -12.27 -7.19 27.27
C LEU A 16 -11.03 -7.67 26.49
N VAL A 17 -11.18 -7.98 25.20
CA VAL A 17 -10.05 -8.42 24.35
C VAL A 17 -9.30 -7.24 23.72
N ILE A 18 -9.99 -6.12 23.45
CA ILE A 18 -9.37 -4.95 22.81
C ILE A 18 -8.45 -4.17 23.80
N GLY A 19 -8.72 -4.23 25.11
CA GLY A 19 -7.97 -3.49 26.12
C GLY A 19 -6.63 -4.11 26.58
N LEU A 20 -6.25 -5.29 26.10
CA LEU A 20 -5.04 -6.01 26.57
C LEU A 20 -3.92 -6.17 25.53
N LEU A 21 -4.10 -5.71 24.28
CA LEU A 21 -3.09 -5.94 23.23
C LEU A 21 -2.42 -4.70 22.63
N PHE A 22 -2.79 -3.48 23.04
CA PHE A 22 -2.14 -2.26 22.58
C PHE A 22 -1.82 -1.31 23.74
N PRO A 23 -0.73 -1.55 24.49
CA PRO A 23 -0.07 -0.48 25.24
C PRO A 23 0.46 0.58 24.26
N ALA A 24 0.29 1.85 24.62
CA ALA A 24 0.73 3.01 23.83
C ALA A 24 2.25 2.99 23.58
N PRO A 25 2.73 3.42 22.40
CA PRO A 25 4.17 3.62 22.18
C PRO A 25 4.61 4.93 22.86
N ASP A 26 4.99 4.84 24.13
CA ASP A 26 5.77 5.88 24.80
C ASP A 26 7.25 5.71 24.45
N GLY A 27 7.83 6.72 23.80
CA GLY A 27 9.27 6.95 23.78
C GLY A 27 9.97 6.68 22.45
N VAL A 28 10.06 7.73 21.62
CA VAL A 28 11.15 7.86 20.64
C VAL A 28 12.28 8.64 21.32
N PRO A 29 13.35 7.99 21.80
CA PRO A 29 14.60 8.68 22.10
C PRO A 29 15.36 8.99 20.81
N ALA A 30 15.90 10.20 20.77
CA ALA A 30 16.79 10.69 19.74
C ALA A 30 18.20 10.09 19.85
N GLU A 31 18.89 10.15 18.71
CA GLU A 31 20.34 10.10 18.46
C GLU A 31 20.88 8.83 17.78
N PRO A 32 21.24 8.91 16.48
CA PRO A 32 22.07 7.90 15.83
C PRO A 32 23.54 8.10 16.21
N THR A 33 24.17 7.06 16.77
CA THR A 33 25.62 6.95 16.78
C THR A 33 26.11 6.49 15.40
N PRO A 34 27.31 6.89 14.95
CA PRO A 34 27.88 6.37 13.72
C PRO A 34 28.34 4.94 13.98
N VAL A 35 27.72 3.98 13.30
CA VAL A 35 28.25 2.61 13.23
C VAL A 35 29.32 2.60 12.14
N GLU A 36 30.58 2.44 12.56
CA GLU A 36 31.68 2.12 11.67
C GLU A 36 31.37 0.81 10.95
N VAL A 37 31.26 0.88 9.61
CA VAL A 37 31.06 -0.29 8.77
C VAL A 37 32.41 -1.00 8.66
N GLU A 38 32.63 -1.99 9.53
CA GLU A 38 33.68 -2.98 9.34
C GLU A 38 33.24 -3.89 8.18
N GLN A 39 33.82 -3.66 7.00
CA GLN A 39 33.67 -4.53 5.84
C GLN A 39 34.36 -5.86 6.13
N ALA A 40 33.61 -6.77 6.74
CA ALA A 40 33.92 -8.19 6.71
C ALA A 40 33.55 -8.72 5.32
N ASP A 41 34.59 -9.05 4.58
CA ASP A 41 34.61 -9.90 3.41
C ASP A 41 33.60 -11.05 3.58
N SER A 42 32.50 -10.99 2.83
CA SER A 42 31.45 -12.01 2.87
C SER A 42 31.83 -13.15 1.92
N PRO A 43 31.84 -14.40 2.38
CA PRO A 43 32.19 -15.53 1.54
C PRO A 43 31.17 -15.69 0.42
N GLU A 44 31.68 -16.08 -0.76
CA GLU A 44 30.93 -16.50 -1.94
C GLU A 44 29.81 -17.47 -1.53
N VAL A 45 28.56 -17.01 -1.59
CA VAL A 45 27.39 -17.84 -1.32
C VAL A 45 27.09 -18.64 -2.58
N GLU A 46 27.19 -19.96 -2.50
CA GLU A 46 26.81 -20.89 -3.56
C GLU A 46 25.32 -20.72 -3.90
N ASP A 47 25.07 -20.31 -5.15
CA ASP A 47 23.77 -19.93 -5.72
C ASP A 47 22.88 -21.16 -6.01
N GLU A 48 22.18 -21.66 -4.99
CA GLU A 48 21.03 -22.56 -5.19
C GLU A 48 19.68 -21.81 -5.05
N GLY A 49 19.70 -20.49 -4.82
CA GLY A 49 18.52 -19.64 -4.59
C GLY A 49 18.07 -18.80 -5.80
N GLY A 50 18.91 -18.61 -6.82
CA GLY A 50 18.65 -17.65 -7.88
C GLY A 50 17.51 -17.98 -8.85
N LEU A 51 17.04 -19.23 -8.95
CA LEU A 51 15.90 -19.57 -9.80
C LEU A 51 14.56 -19.20 -9.14
N LEU A 52 14.41 -19.47 -7.85
CA LEU A 52 13.21 -19.13 -7.08
C LEU A 52 13.06 -17.61 -6.97
N ASP A 53 14.15 -16.88 -6.72
CA ASP A 53 14.16 -15.41 -6.70
C ASP A 53 13.75 -14.82 -8.06
N ARG A 54 14.24 -15.37 -9.18
CA ARG A 54 13.84 -14.94 -10.53
C ARG A 54 12.39 -15.28 -10.89
N MET A 55 11.79 -16.29 -10.27
CA MET A 55 10.36 -16.59 -10.44
C MET A 55 9.50 -15.66 -9.59
N ALA A 56 9.90 -15.43 -8.33
CA ALA A 56 9.25 -14.47 -7.46
C ALA A 56 9.25 -13.06 -8.07
N ARG A 57 10.39 -12.58 -8.57
CA ARG A 57 10.47 -11.28 -9.27
C ARG A 57 9.52 -11.22 -10.47
N ARG A 58 9.52 -12.23 -11.34
CA ARG A 58 8.61 -12.27 -12.50
C ARG A 58 7.13 -12.35 -12.12
N GLU A 59 6.81 -12.98 -11.00
CA GLU A 59 5.44 -13.00 -10.47
C GLU A 59 5.07 -11.62 -9.93
N MET A 60 6.00 -10.96 -9.22
CA MET A 60 5.82 -9.58 -8.73
C MET A 60 5.66 -8.60 -9.90
N ASP A 61 6.50 -8.65 -10.92
CA ASP A 61 6.39 -7.80 -12.13
C ASP A 61 5.00 -7.97 -12.79
N GLN A 62 4.53 -9.22 -12.94
CA GLN A 62 3.20 -9.50 -13.49
C GLN A 62 2.07 -9.02 -12.57
N ILE A 63 2.25 -9.05 -11.25
CA ILE A 63 1.27 -8.55 -10.29
C ILE A 63 1.23 -7.03 -10.35
N GLU A 64 2.38 -6.36 -10.45
CA GLU A 64 2.47 -4.90 -10.54
C GLU A 64 1.78 -4.37 -11.81
N ASP A 65 2.00 -5.04 -12.95
CA ASP A 65 1.27 -4.75 -14.19
C ASP A 65 -0.26 -4.92 -14.03
N GLN A 66 -0.70 -5.98 -13.33
CA GLN A 66 -2.12 -6.22 -13.07
C GLN A 66 -2.72 -5.19 -12.11
N VAL A 67 -1.99 -4.78 -11.09
CA VAL A 67 -2.41 -3.75 -10.13
C VAL A 67 -2.56 -2.41 -10.84
N ALA A 68 -1.64 -2.04 -11.73
CA ALA A 68 -1.76 -0.83 -12.54
C ALA A 68 -2.99 -0.88 -13.46
N ALA A 69 -3.24 -2.01 -14.10
CA ALA A 69 -4.44 -2.18 -14.94
C ALA A 69 -5.75 -2.13 -14.14
N ASP A 70 -5.79 -2.70 -12.94
CA ASP A 70 -6.96 -2.62 -12.06
C ASP A 70 -7.21 -1.19 -11.58
N ALA A 71 -6.15 -0.46 -11.21
CA ALA A 71 -6.26 0.95 -10.85
C ALA A 71 -6.90 1.77 -11.98
N VAL A 72 -6.50 1.54 -13.24
CA VAL A 72 -7.11 2.21 -14.41
C VAL A 72 -8.61 1.90 -14.51
N ASN A 73 -9.01 0.65 -14.31
CA ASN A 73 -10.42 0.27 -14.30
C ASN A 73 -11.21 0.96 -13.17
N GLN A 74 -10.61 1.08 -11.99
CA GLN A 74 -11.21 1.80 -10.86
C GLN A 74 -11.36 3.29 -11.14
N TYR A 75 -10.36 3.92 -11.76
CA TYR A 75 -10.46 5.28 -12.27
C TYR A 75 -11.61 5.43 -13.27
N ASP A 76 -11.77 4.50 -14.21
CA ASP A 76 -12.86 4.56 -15.20
C ASP A 76 -14.24 4.41 -14.55
N ILE A 77 -14.37 3.62 -13.47
CA ILE A 77 -15.60 3.53 -12.70
C ILE A 77 -15.88 4.86 -11.98
N ALA A 78 -14.87 5.45 -11.33
CA ALA A 78 -14.98 6.74 -10.66
C ALA A 78 -15.30 7.87 -11.65
N LYS A 79 -14.70 7.88 -12.83
CA LYS A 79 -15.00 8.86 -13.88
C LYS A 79 -16.45 8.82 -14.36
N ARG A 80 -17.07 7.66 -14.31
CA ARG A 80 -18.47 7.46 -14.72
C ARG A 80 -19.48 7.74 -13.60
N ASN A 81 -19.11 7.52 -12.34
CA ASN A 81 -20.08 7.47 -11.23
C ASN A 81 -19.66 8.22 -9.96
N GLY A 82 -18.38 8.49 -9.78
CA GLY A 82 -17.81 9.17 -8.61
C GLY A 82 -17.92 10.68 -8.72
N ASP A 83 -17.63 11.34 -7.60
CA ASP A 83 -17.53 12.80 -7.59
C ASP A 83 -16.14 13.27 -8.10
N PRO A 84 -15.98 14.57 -8.42
CA PRO A 84 -14.70 15.08 -8.91
C PRO A 84 -13.51 14.84 -7.97
N MET A 85 -13.75 14.72 -6.66
CA MET A 85 -12.70 14.42 -5.69
C MET A 85 -12.30 12.95 -5.78
N ASP A 86 -13.26 12.04 -5.91
CA ASP A 86 -13.01 10.62 -6.15
C ASP A 86 -12.16 10.41 -7.42
N ILE A 87 -12.49 11.12 -8.50
CA ILE A 87 -11.77 11.04 -9.78
C ILE A 87 -10.30 11.46 -9.60
N CYS A 88 -10.05 12.59 -8.91
CA CYS A 88 -8.69 13.06 -8.62
C CYS A 88 -7.89 12.05 -7.77
N VAL A 89 -8.48 11.54 -6.69
CA VAL A 89 -7.81 10.53 -5.84
C VAL A 89 -7.49 9.28 -6.65
N GLN A 90 -8.43 8.80 -7.45
CA GLN A 90 -8.23 7.60 -8.26
C GLN A 90 -7.17 7.82 -9.35
N ALA A 91 -7.11 8.98 -9.98
CA ALA A 91 -6.05 9.31 -10.92
C ALA A 91 -4.65 9.24 -10.26
N GLY A 92 -4.54 9.74 -9.02
CA GLY A 92 -3.30 9.63 -8.23
C GLY A 92 -2.94 8.19 -7.86
N LEU A 93 -3.93 7.34 -7.57
CA LEU A 93 -3.72 5.91 -7.31
C LEU A 93 -3.20 5.19 -8.55
N VAL A 94 -3.72 5.52 -9.75
CA VAL A 94 -3.22 4.98 -11.01
C VAL A 94 -1.76 5.39 -11.25
N ALA A 95 -1.44 6.67 -11.05
CA ALA A 95 -0.05 7.13 -11.17
C ALA A 95 0.87 6.38 -10.17
N ALA A 96 0.45 6.22 -8.92
CA ALA A 96 1.22 5.46 -7.94
C ALA A 96 1.43 3.99 -8.33
N ALA A 97 0.42 3.36 -8.95
CA ALA A 97 0.53 1.98 -9.42
C ALA A 97 1.54 1.83 -10.57
N PHE A 98 1.52 2.75 -11.54
CA PHE A 98 2.54 2.75 -12.61
C PHE A 98 3.95 3.09 -12.10
N LEU A 99 4.05 3.89 -11.03
CA LEU A 99 5.33 4.13 -10.37
C LEU A 99 5.86 2.86 -9.70
N GLN A 100 4.98 2.09 -9.05
CA GLN A 100 5.35 0.81 -8.43
C GLN A 100 5.78 -0.23 -9.46
N ALA A 101 5.13 -0.26 -10.63
CA ALA A 101 5.47 -1.13 -11.77
C ALA A 101 6.67 -0.63 -12.60
N GLU A 102 7.43 0.36 -12.11
CA GLU A 102 8.58 0.99 -12.79
C GLU A 102 8.28 1.48 -14.23
N ASN A 103 7.02 1.77 -14.56
CA ASN A 103 6.60 2.21 -15.88
C ASN A 103 6.56 3.74 -15.95
N GLU A 104 7.73 4.34 -16.17
CA GLU A 104 7.91 5.80 -16.18
C GLU A 104 7.06 6.53 -17.22
N SER A 105 6.86 5.92 -18.40
CA SER A 105 6.06 6.53 -19.48
C SER A 105 4.60 6.64 -19.07
N ALA A 106 4.01 5.55 -18.59
CA ALA A 106 2.63 5.55 -18.12
C ALA A 106 2.47 6.42 -16.86
N TYR A 107 3.44 6.40 -15.94
CA TYR A 107 3.45 7.28 -14.78
C TYR A 107 3.36 8.76 -15.19
N ALA A 108 4.20 9.20 -16.13
CA ALA A 108 4.20 10.59 -16.59
C ALA A 108 2.85 10.99 -17.21
N GLU A 109 2.28 10.12 -18.06
CA GLU A 109 0.96 10.34 -18.66
C GLU A 109 -0.14 10.46 -17.59
N TRP A 110 -0.14 9.57 -16.59
CA TRP A 110 -1.15 9.58 -15.53
C TRP A 110 -0.97 10.71 -14.54
N LYS A 111 0.25 11.21 -14.32
CA LYS A 111 0.49 12.45 -13.56
C LYS A 111 -0.13 13.67 -14.24
N ASP A 112 -0.22 13.67 -15.57
CA ASP A 112 -0.90 14.75 -16.31
C ASP A 112 -2.42 14.67 -16.14
N VAL A 113 -2.98 13.45 -16.20
CA VAL A 113 -4.40 13.19 -15.92
C VAL A 113 -4.76 13.59 -14.49
N GLU A 114 -3.97 13.16 -13.51
CA GLU A 114 -4.15 13.53 -12.10
C GLU A 114 -4.17 15.03 -11.91
N ARG A 115 -3.19 15.78 -12.46
CA ARG A 115 -3.18 17.25 -12.32
C ARG A 115 -4.42 17.89 -12.94
N ALA A 116 -4.88 17.39 -14.09
CA ALA A 116 -6.06 17.95 -14.74
C ALA A 116 -7.33 17.71 -13.91
N ASP A 117 -7.51 16.49 -13.40
CA ASP A 117 -8.68 16.10 -12.61
C ASP A 117 -8.65 16.74 -11.22
N CYS A 118 -7.48 16.83 -10.57
CA CYS A 118 -7.33 17.50 -9.27
C CYS A 118 -7.47 19.02 -9.35
N ALA A 119 -7.03 19.65 -10.44
CA ALA A 119 -7.26 21.08 -10.65
C ALA A 119 -8.75 21.43 -10.74
N ALA A 120 -9.60 20.51 -11.23
CA ALA A 120 -11.05 20.71 -11.31
C ALA A 120 -11.71 20.83 -9.92
N VAL A 121 -11.06 20.33 -8.86
CA VAL A 121 -11.50 20.45 -7.46
C VAL A 121 -10.68 21.45 -6.65
N GLY A 122 -9.73 22.15 -7.27
CA GLY A 122 -8.93 23.19 -6.63
C GLY A 122 -7.71 22.68 -5.86
N LEU A 123 -7.17 21.53 -6.25
CA LEU A 123 -5.91 20.97 -5.76
C LEU A 123 -4.76 21.18 -6.75
#